data_AF-A0A9X8DQR1-F1
#
_entry.id   AF-A0A9X8DQR1-F1
#
_cell.length_a   1.000
_cell.length_b   1.000
_cell.length_c   1.000
_cell.angle_alpha   90.00
_cell.angle_beta   90.00
_cell.angle_gamma   90.00
#
_symmetry.space_group_name_H-M   'P 1'
#
loop_
_entity.id
_entity.type
_entity.pdbx_description
1 polymer ?
#
loop_
_entity_poly.entity_id
_entity_poly.type
_entity_poly.pdbx_seq_one_letter_code
_entity_poly.pdbx_strand_id
1 'polypeptide(L)'
;MKPTSFLVGLAALVGLASAECPGGCSGNGVCGPRDMCYCFKNYAGNDCAQRVCPFGFAHIDTPKGDLNMDRNQKTTGWILDQSQVYPYKTYEWFNPDAKTDEAHFYMECSNMGICDRATGICGCFPGFEGSACQRAQCANNCNGRGVCKSISEIAATADANGKLTGNPGGQVATKYNLWDATVGHSCVCDPWFTGGDCSRRNCKVGVDPLYMAAGFPVLETFIIYTGIVPASTHLDPVNSWYRLRVFDNYGAGYLTDRIPIYATADGAKAVEAIENAFLNIPNDVFSSIDCEL
;
A
#
# COMPACT_ATOMS: atom_id res chain seq x y z
N MET A 1 7.81 78.15 -65.41
CA MET A 1 6.63 77.52 -64.76
C MET A 1 7.03 77.17 -63.33
N LYS A 2 6.10 77.42 -62.39
CA LYS A 2 6.28 77.42 -60.93
C LYS A 2 6.68 76.04 -60.35
N PRO A 3 7.33 75.99 -59.18
CA PRO A 3 7.70 74.76 -58.51
C PRO A 3 6.46 74.16 -57.81
N THR A 4 6.26 72.85 -57.92
CA THR A 4 5.31 72.12 -57.09
C THR A 4 6.06 71.10 -56.24
N SER A 5 6.38 71.54 -55.04
CA SER A 5 6.87 70.75 -53.93
C SER A 5 5.89 69.63 -53.59
N PHE A 6 6.31 68.37 -53.73
CA PHE A 6 5.62 67.23 -53.13
C PHE A 6 6.25 66.95 -51.76
N LEU A 7 5.59 67.45 -50.71
CA LEU A 7 5.83 67.05 -49.33
C LEU A 7 5.31 65.61 -49.16
N VAL A 8 6.22 64.63 -49.22
CA VAL A 8 5.94 63.26 -48.79
C VAL A 8 6.07 63.24 -47.27
N GLY A 9 4.92 63.29 -46.58
CA GLY A 9 4.85 63.13 -45.13
C GLY A 9 5.26 61.72 -44.74
N LEU A 10 6.43 61.60 -44.09
CA LEU A 10 6.88 60.36 -43.46
C LEU A 10 6.03 60.13 -42.22
N ALA A 11 4.93 59.40 -42.36
CA ALA A 11 4.14 58.94 -41.22
C ALA A 11 4.98 57.93 -40.43
N ALA A 12 5.53 58.37 -39.31
CA ALA A 12 6.18 57.49 -38.35
C ALA A 12 5.13 56.50 -37.82
N LEU A 13 5.16 55.26 -38.32
CA LEU A 13 4.52 54.12 -37.71
C LEU A 13 5.14 53.93 -36.32
N VAL A 14 4.53 54.54 -35.31
CA VAL A 14 4.81 54.22 -33.92
C VAL A 14 4.31 52.79 -33.71
N GLY A 15 5.21 51.82 -33.84
CA GLY A 15 4.95 50.45 -33.45
C GLY A 15 4.65 50.43 -31.96
N LEU A 16 3.37 50.32 -31.61
CA LEU A 16 2.95 49.93 -30.27
C LEU A 16 3.38 48.47 -30.10
N ALA A 17 4.57 48.26 -29.56
CA ALA A 17 4.94 46.96 -29.00
C ALA A 17 4.07 46.78 -27.74
N SER A 18 2.96 46.04 -27.88
CA SER A 18 2.29 45.48 -26.72
C SER A 18 3.32 44.60 -26.03
N ALA A 19 3.62 44.88 -24.77
CA ALA A 19 4.42 44.00 -23.95
C ALA A 19 3.64 42.69 -23.81
N GLU A 20 3.96 41.72 -24.66
CA GLU A 20 3.30 40.43 -24.69
C GLU A 20 4.08 39.51 -23.77
N CYS A 21 3.41 39.00 -22.74
CA CYS A 21 4.02 38.01 -21.87
C CYS A 21 4.57 36.83 -22.69
N PRO A 22 5.65 36.17 -22.25
CA PRO A 22 6.26 35.03 -22.94
C PRO A 22 5.20 34.02 -23.38
N GLY A 23 5.11 33.77 -24.69
CA GLY A 23 4.16 32.81 -25.28
C GLY A 23 2.68 33.08 -25.00
N GLY A 24 2.30 34.31 -24.64
CA GLY A 24 0.93 34.64 -24.23
C GLY A 24 0.47 33.86 -23.00
N CYS A 25 1.41 33.50 -22.11
CA CYS A 25 1.18 32.59 -20.98
C CYS A 25 0.57 31.23 -21.39
N SER A 26 0.81 30.82 -22.64
CA SER A 26 0.33 29.55 -23.23
C SER A 26 -1.17 29.30 -23.06
N GLY A 27 -1.97 30.36 -22.86
CA GLY A 27 -3.39 30.26 -22.50
C GLY A 27 -3.68 29.68 -21.11
N ASN A 28 -2.65 29.37 -20.31
CA ASN A 28 -2.75 28.76 -18.98
C ASN A 28 -2.41 29.76 -17.86
N GLY A 29 -2.46 31.06 -18.14
CA GLY A 29 -2.20 32.09 -17.15
C GLY A 29 -2.68 33.46 -17.60
N VAL A 30 -2.60 34.42 -16.68
CA VAL A 30 -2.93 35.83 -16.93
C VAL A 30 -1.63 36.63 -16.95
N CYS A 31 -1.47 37.48 -17.96
CA CYS A 31 -0.31 38.35 -18.09
C CYS A 31 -0.35 39.46 -17.02
N GLY A 32 0.68 39.48 -16.18
CA GLY A 32 0.85 40.41 -15.08
C GLY A 32 1.71 41.63 -15.42
N PRO A 33 1.92 42.55 -14.45
CA PRO A 33 2.88 43.62 -14.62
C PRO A 33 4.31 43.06 -14.74
N ARG A 34 5.15 43.72 -15.55
CA ARG A 34 6.53 43.30 -15.88
C ARG A 34 6.64 42.03 -16.73
N ASP A 35 5.67 41.80 -17.62
CA ASP A 35 5.68 40.68 -18.58
C ASP A 35 5.82 39.31 -17.93
N MET A 36 5.26 39.19 -16.72
CA MET A 36 5.31 37.98 -15.92
C MET A 36 3.96 37.28 -15.97
N CYS A 37 3.95 36.01 -16.34
CA CYS A 37 2.74 35.20 -16.35
C CYS A 37 2.36 34.73 -14.95
N TYR A 38 1.12 34.99 -14.55
CA TYR A 38 0.50 34.35 -13.38
C TYR A 38 -0.24 33.10 -13.84
N CYS A 39 0.37 31.94 -13.65
CA CYS A 39 -0.18 30.66 -14.08
C CYS A 39 -1.43 30.26 -13.28
N PHE A 40 -2.35 29.57 -13.95
CA PHE A 40 -3.47 28.89 -13.31
C PHE A 40 -3.00 27.68 -12.50
N LYS A 41 -3.88 27.15 -11.65
CA LYS A 41 -3.58 25.99 -10.80
C LYS A 41 -3.05 24.81 -11.61
N ASN A 42 -2.00 24.17 -11.12
CA ASN A 42 -1.28 23.04 -11.73
C ASN A 42 -0.47 23.38 -12.99
N TYR A 43 -0.26 24.66 -13.29
CA TYR A 43 0.66 25.11 -14.33
C TYR A 43 1.81 25.94 -13.72
N ALA A 44 2.98 25.85 -14.35
CA ALA A 44 4.21 26.49 -13.95
C ALA A 44 5.09 26.81 -15.17
N GLY A 45 6.24 27.41 -14.93
CA GLY A 45 7.14 27.91 -15.96
C GLY A 45 6.96 29.40 -16.23
N ASN A 46 7.83 29.95 -17.06
CA ASN A 46 7.84 31.36 -17.45
C ASN A 46 6.63 31.73 -18.34
N ASP A 47 6.14 30.78 -19.13
CA ASP A 47 5.04 30.92 -20.08
C ASP A 47 3.82 30.05 -19.70
N CYS A 48 3.80 29.48 -18.49
CA CYS A 48 2.76 28.57 -18.01
C CYS A 48 2.51 27.33 -18.90
N ALA A 49 3.47 26.93 -19.74
CA ALA A 49 3.33 25.73 -20.57
C ALA A 49 3.51 24.44 -19.77
N GLN A 50 4.22 24.49 -18.64
CA GLN A 50 4.60 23.31 -17.87
C GLN A 50 3.55 22.94 -16.82
N ARG A 51 3.41 21.66 -16.53
CA ARG A 51 2.56 21.11 -15.47
C ARG A 51 3.33 20.98 -14.15
N VAL A 52 2.59 21.19 -13.07
CA VAL A 52 3.05 20.88 -11.71
C VAL A 52 2.74 19.40 -11.43
N CYS A 53 3.75 18.64 -11.04
CA CYS A 53 3.56 17.24 -10.66
C CYS A 53 3.07 17.10 -9.22
N PRO A 54 2.49 15.95 -8.86
CA PRO A 54 2.06 15.70 -7.49
C PRO A 54 3.26 15.62 -6.53
N PHE A 55 2.99 15.98 -5.28
CA PHE A 55 3.95 15.97 -4.20
C PHE A 55 3.61 14.86 -3.21
N GLY A 56 4.63 14.29 -2.60
CA GLY A 56 4.50 13.30 -1.53
C GLY A 56 5.69 13.41 -0.57
N PHE A 57 5.62 12.71 0.55
CA PHE A 57 6.77 12.61 1.45
C PHE A 57 7.95 11.98 0.71
N ALA A 58 9.13 12.59 0.85
CA ALA A 58 10.32 12.14 0.18
C ALA A 58 10.86 10.83 0.78
N HIS A 59 11.31 9.92 -0.08
CA HIS A 59 12.01 8.70 0.37
C HIS A 59 13.47 8.99 0.76
N ILE A 60 14.08 9.97 0.11
CA ILE A 60 15.45 10.42 0.34
C ILE A 60 15.41 11.95 0.29
N ASP A 61 16.07 12.60 1.24
CA ASP A 61 16.17 14.05 1.26
C ASP A 61 17.54 14.46 0.75
N THR A 62 17.55 15.17 -0.37
CA THR A 62 18.75 15.78 -0.93
C THR A 62 18.59 17.30 -0.88
N PRO A 63 19.67 18.06 -0.59
CA PRO A 63 19.67 19.50 -0.79
C PRO A 63 19.16 19.83 -2.20
N LYS A 64 18.31 20.85 -2.33
CA LYS A 64 17.74 21.25 -3.63
C LYS A 64 18.78 21.92 -4.54
N GLY A 65 19.97 22.16 -4.03
CA GLY A 65 21.05 22.85 -4.71
C GLY A 65 20.99 24.36 -4.47
N ASP A 66 21.75 25.09 -5.26
CA ASP A 66 21.82 26.55 -5.25
C ASP A 66 20.63 27.09 -6.09
N LEU A 67 19.57 27.54 -5.42
CA LEU A 67 18.33 28.00 -6.05
C LEU A 67 18.37 29.51 -6.32
N ASN A 68 19.11 30.27 -5.52
CA ASN A 68 19.26 31.72 -5.66
C ASN A 68 20.46 32.11 -6.56
N MET A 69 21.24 31.13 -7.02
CA MET A 69 22.40 31.28 -7.92
C MET A 69 23.55 32.10 -7.32
N ASP A 70 23.69 32.13 -5.99
CA ASP A 70 24.75 32.86 -5.29
C ASP A 70 26.05 32.06 -5.09
N ARG A 71 26.09 30.81 -5.58
CA ARG A 71 27.17 29.81 -5.43
C ARG A 71 27.35 29.31 -4.00
N ASN A 72 26.39 29.51 -3.12
CA ASN A 72 26.39 29.06 -1.74
C ASN A 72 25.14 28.23 -1.44
N GLN A 73 25.29 26.90 -1.47
CA GLN A 73 24.20 25.96 -1.17
C GLN A 73 23.80 25.90 0.30
N LYS A 74 24.37 26.74 1.18
CA LYS A 74 24.17 26.71 2.64
C LYS A 74 23.35 27.89 3.16
N THR A 75 22.52 28.50 2.32
CA THR A 75 21.71 29.63 2.75
C THR A 75 20.68 29.19 3.78
N THR A 76 20.72 29.82 4.97
CA THR A 76 19.82 29.53 6.08
C THR A 76 18.47 30.21 5.88
N GLY A 77 17.38 29.46 5.95
CA GLY A 77 16.02 29.99 5.90
C GLY A 77 15.30 29.73 4.59
N TRP A 78 14.26 30.53 4.33
CA TRP A 78 13.41 30.42 3.15
C TRP A 78 13.96 31.28 2.00
N ILE A 79 14.14 30.67 0.83
CA ILE A 79 14.86 31.27 -0.31
C ILE A 79 13.89 31.79 -1.37
N LEU A 80 12.85 31.02 -1.64
CA LEU A 80 11.85 31.36 -2.64
C LEU A 80 10.49 31.36 -1.96
N ASP A 81 9.92 32.54 -1.79
CA ASP A 81 8.53 32.74 -1.44
C ASP A 81 7.70 33.01 -2.71
N GLN A 82 6.39 32.75 -2.65
CA GLN A 82 5.45 32.99 -3.76
C GLN A 82 5.68 32.14 -5.03
N SER A 83 6.41 31.03 -4.95
CA SER A 83 6.45 30.04 -6.03
C SER A 83 5.11 29.32 -6.16
N GLN A 84 4.57 29.24 -7.37
CA GLN A 84 3.41 28.38 -7.65
C GLN A 84 3.74 26.89 -7.51
N VAL A 85 5.02 26.50 -7.68
CA VAL A 85 5.50 25.11 -7.49
C VAL A 85 5.74 24.82 -6.00
N TYR A 86 6.23 25.81 -5.25
CA TYR A 86 6.47 25.72 -3.81
C TYR A 86 5.73 26.82 -3.03
N PRO A 87 4.38 26.73 -2.90
CA PRO A 87 3.59 27.78 -2.26
C PRO A 87 3.92 27.96 -0.77
N TYR A 88 4.46 26.92 -0.13
CA TYR A 88 4.93 26.94 1.26
C TYR A 88 6.38 27.38 1.41
N LYS A 89 6.91 28.06 0.39
CA LYS A 89 8.31 28.44 0.26
C LYS A 89 9.22 27.22 0.05
N THR A 90 10.46 27.47 -0.36
CA THR A 90 11.47 26.43 -0.56
C THR A 90 12.81 26.84 0.07
N TYR A 91 13.67 25.86 0.26
CA TYR A 91 15.00 25.97 0.88
C TYR A 91 16.06 25.29 -0.02
N GLU A 92 17.33 25.64 0.18
CA GLU A 92 18.47 25.10 -0.58
C GLU A 92 19.13 23.92 0.14
N TRP A 93 19.59 24.16 1.37
CA TRP A 93 20.34 23.19 2.17
C TRP A 93 19.42 22.20 2.90
N PHE A 94 18.66 22.71 3.86
CA PHE A 94 17.84 21.94 4.77
C PHE A 94 16.57 22.72 5.10
N ASN A 95 15.50 21.98 5.41
CA ASN A 95 14.23 22.61 5.77
C ASN A 95 14.41 23.42 7.07
N PRO A 96 14.15 24.73 7.06
CA PRO A 96 14.25 25.57 8.26
C PRO A 96 13.35 25.13 9.41
N ASP A 97 12.23 24.49 9.11
CA ASP A 97 11.22 24.06 10.09
C ASP A 97 11.35 22.58 10.49
N ALA A 98 12.40 21.89 10.04
CA ALA A 98 12.61 20.50 10.39
C ALA A 98 12.78 20.30 11.90
N LYS A 99 12.13 19.27 12.45
CA LYS A 99 12.43 18.80 13.81
C LYS A 99 13.75 18.05 13.84
N THR A 100 14.28 17.87 15.05
CA THR A 100 15.37 16.91 15.30
C THR A 100 14.95 15.54 14.76
N ASP A 101 15.82 14.92 13.97
CA ASP A 101 15.60 13.62 13.32
C ASP A 101 14.44 13.58 12.29
N GLU A 102 13.97 14.73 11.81
CA GLU A 102 13.01 14.82 10.70
C GLU A 102 13.76 15.09 9.39
N ALA A 103 13.88 14.05 8.55
CA ALA A 103 14.46 14.16 7.23
C ALA A 103 13.39 14.35 6.15
N HIS A 104 12.28 13.62 6.23
CA HIS A 104 11.34 13.42 5.12
C HIS A 104 10.34 14.57 4.95
N PHE A 105 10.48 15.34 3.86
CA PHE A 105 9.56 16.45 3.55
C PHE A 105 8.74 16.23 2.29
N TYR A 106 7.69 17.04 2.10
CA TYR A 106 6.92 17.03 0.85
C TYR A 106 7.77 17.50 -0.32
N MET A 107 8.00 16.60 -1.27
CA MET A 107 8.82 16.82 -2.45
C MET A 107 8.06 16.40 -3.71
N GLU A 108 8.37 17.06 -4.82
CA GLU A 108 7.80 16.70 -6.13
C GLU A 108 8.20 15.27 -6.47
N CYS A 109 7.23 14.44 -6.84
CA CYS A 109 7.44 13.02 -7.08
C CYS A 109 8.16 12.27 -5.94
N SER A 110 7.95 12.67 -4.67
CA SER A 110 8.55 12.06 -3.48
C SER A 110 10.09 11.93 -3.55
N ASN A 111 10.73 12.82 -4.32
CA ASN A 111 12.17 12.75 -4.66
C ASN A 111 12.61 11.38 -5.22
N MET A 112 11.67 10.62 -5.77
CA MET A 112 11.88 9.25 -6.25
C MET A 112 11.25 9.02 -7.63
N GLY A 113 11.21 10.09 -8.41
CA GLY A 113 10.78 10.09 -9.79
C GLY A 113 11.10 11.42 -10.46
N ILE A 114 11.00 11.42 -11.80
CA ILE A 114 11.19 12.61 -12.62
C ILE A 114 9.82 13.10 -13.09
N CYS A 115 9.53 14.37 -12.84
CA CYS A 115 8.30 14.99 -13.31
C CYS A 115 8.33 15.20 -14.83
N ASP A 116 7.39 14.58 -15.55
CA ASP A 116 7.11 14.98 -16.93
C ASP A 116 6.28 16.27 -16.92
N ARG A 117 6.92 17.38 -17.29
CA ARG A 117 6.32 18.71 -17.31
C ARG A 117 5.25 18.89 -18.40
N ALA A 118 5.16 18.03 -19.40
CA ALA A 118 4.10 18.13 -20.41
C ALA A 118 2.77 17.55 -19.88
N THR A 119 2.86 16.41 -19.19
CA THR A 119 1.68 15.66 -18.71
C THR A 119 1.33 15.95 -17.24
N GLY A 120 2.31 16.36 -16.43
CA GLY A 120 2.16 16.50 -14.98
C GLY A 120 2.21 15.17 -14.22
N ILE A 121 2.71 14.11 -14.87
CA ILE A 121 2.81 12.76 -14.30
C ILE A 121 4.25 12.50 -13.87
N CYS A 122 4.42 11.88 -12.70
CA CYS A 122 5.72 11.44 -12.20
C CYS A 122 6.14 10.12 -12.86
N GLY A 123 7.28 10.11 -13.54
CA GLY A 123 7.97 8.89 -13.95
C GLY A 123 8.80 8.34 -12.79
N CYS A 124 8.26 7.36 -12.07
CA CYS A 124 8.90 6.80 -10.88
C CYS A 124 10.15 5.97 -11.19
N PHE A 125 11.13 6.02 -10.29
CA PHE A 125 12.30 5.15 -10.36
C PHE A 125 11.93 3.69 -10.03
N PRO A 126 12.73 2.70 -10.48
CA PRO A 126 12.46 1.30 -10.22
C PRO A 126 12.27 1.00 -8.73
N GLY A 127 11.21 0.27 -8.40
CA GLY A 127 10.88 -0.08 -7.02
C GLY A 127 10.00 0.95 -6.29
N PHE A 128 9.53 1.99 -6.98
CA PHE A 128 8.60 2.99 -6.45
C PHE A 128 7.38 3.16 -7.34
N GLU A 129 6.23 3.41 -6.73
CA GLU A 129 4.96 3.53 -7.41
C GLU A 129 4.02 4.53 -6.70
N GLY A 130 2.85 4.74 -7.30
CA GLY A 130 1.89 5.76 -6.89
C GLY A 130 1.96 7.01 -7.75
N SER A 131 0.97 7.89 -7.60
CA SER A 131 0.86 9.12 -8.41
C SER A 131 2.06 10.05 -8.25
N ALA A 132 2.69 10.06 -7.07
CA ALA A 132 3.86 10.84 -6.74
C ALA A 132 5.07 9.96 -6.40
N CYS A 133 5.09 8.68 -6.78
CA CYS A 133 6.18 7.75 -6.41
C CYS A 133 6.40 7.63 -4.90
N GLN A 134 5.32 7.79 -4.13
CA GLN A 134 5.35 7.89 -2.68
C GLN A 134 5.32 6.54 -1.95
N ARG A 135 5.18 5.44 -2.69
CA ARG A 135 5.12 4.09 -2.11
C ARG A 135 6.24 3.24 -2.68
N ALA A 136 6.92 2.51 -1.80
CA ALA A 136 7.78 1.42 -2.24
C ALA A 136 6.92 0.31 -2.87
N GLN A 137 7.35 -0.21 -4.01
CA GLN A 137 6.68 -1.30 -4.70
C GLN A 137 6.97 -2.62 -3.95
N CYS A 138 5.93 -3.43 -3.76
CA CYS A 138 6.14 -4.80 -3.27
C CYS A 138 6.91 -5.64 -4.29
N ALA A 139 7.87 -6.43 -3.80
CA ALA A 139 8.69 -7.32 -4.62
C ALA A 139 7.80 -8.26 -5.46
N ASN A 140 8.02 -8.26 -6.78
CA ASN A 140 7.27 -9.08 -7.75
C ASN A 140 5.74 -9.06 -7.60
N ASN A 141 5.17 -7.97 -7.05
CA ASN A 141 3.76 -7.87 -6.71
C ASN A 141 3.26 -9.08 -5.89
N CYS A 142 4.09 -9.51 -4.92
CA CYS A 142 3.85 -10.68 -4.06
C CYS A 142 3.60 -11.99 -4.84
N ASN A 143 4.10 -12.08 -6.08
CA ASN A 143 3.86 -13.19 -7.02
C ASN A 143 2.38 -13.59 -7.18
N GLY A 144 1.44 -12.66 -6.89
CA GLY A 144 0.01 -12.95 -6.85
C GLY A 144 -0.44 -13.93 -5.76
N ARG A 145 0.38 -14.15 -4.72
CA ARG A 145 0.16 -15.09 -3.61
C ARG A 145 0.26 -14.41 -2.25
N GLY A 146 -0.17 -13.16 -2.22
CA GLY A 146 -0.12 -12.32 -1.04
C GLY A 146 -0.67 -10.93 -1.34
N VAL A 147 -0.85 -10.18 -0.27
CA VAL A 147 -1.35 -8.80 -0.32
C VAL A 147 -0.22 -7.86 0.04
N CYS A 148 0.05 -6.89 -0.83
CA CYS A 148 0.96 -5.80 -0.55
C CYS A 148 0.32 -4.87 0.48
N LYS A 149 0.93 -4.75 1.66
CA LYS A 149 0.44 -3.91 2.75
C LYS A 149 1.53 -2.95 3.22
N SER A 150 1.12 -1.82 3.77
CA SER A 150 2.06 -0.90 4.41
C SER A 150 2.59 -1.50 5.72
N ILE A 151 3.79 -1.06 6.15
CA ILE A 151 4.40 -1.52 7.41
C ILE A 151 3.45 -1.28 8.60
N SER A 152 2.71 -0.16 8.61
CA SER A 152 1.74 0.15 9.67
C SER A 152 0.60 -0.87 9.76
N GLU A 153 0.05 -1.29 8.61
CA GLU A 153 -1.02 -2.29 8.55
C GLU A 153 -0.52 -3.68 8.95
N ILE A 154 0.72 -4.01 8.59
CA ILE A 154 1.37 -5.25 8.99
C ILE A 154 1.59 -5.25 10.50
N ALA A 155 2.12 -4.17 11.07
CA ALA A 155 2.31 -4.05 12.51
C ALA A 155 0.99 -4.10 13.28
N ALA A 156 -0.09 -3.54 12.71
CA ALA A 156 -1.42 -3.61 13.31
C ALA A 156 -2.04 -5.02 13.26
N THR A 157 -1.60 -5.87 12.33
CA THR A 157 -2.12 -7.23 12.12
C THR A 157 -1.15 -8.34 12.54
N ALA A 158 0.04 -8.00 13.03
CA ALA A 158 1.08 -8.96 13.44
C ALA A 158 0.61 -9.92 14.55
N ASP A 159 -0.32 -9.48 15.39
CA ASP A 159 -0.94 -10.28 16.46
C ASP A 159 -1.98 -11.31 15.94
N ALA A 160 -2.40 -11.20 14.67
CA ALA A 160 -3.32 -12.18 14.07
C ALA A 160 -2.66 -13.55 13.83
N ASN A 161 -1.32 -13.62 13.83
CA ASN A 161 -0.56 -14.87 13.77
C ASN A 161 -0.37 -15.47 15.16
N GLY A 162 -1.46 -15.55 15.93
CA GLY A 162 -1.59 -16.39 17.10
C GLY A 162 -1.38 -17.85 16.71
N LYS A 163 -0.12 -18.30 16.79
CA LYS A 163 0.24 -19.72 16.75
C LYS A 163 -0.56 -20.46 17.83
N LEU A 164 -1.56 -21.22 17.38
CA LEU A 164 -2.11 -22.47 17.89
C LEU A 164 -2.11 -22.81 19.40
N THR A 165 -2.07 -21.84 20.31
CA THR A 165 -2.37 -22.08 21.73
C THR A 165 -3.32 -21.00 22.24
N GLY A 166 -4.61 -21.17 21.93
CA GLY A 166 -5.70 -21.09 22.91
C GLY A 166 -5.89 -19.84 23.78
N ASN A 167 -5.18 -18.74 23.56
CA ASN A 167 -5.53 -17.45 24.13
C ASN A 167 -4.91 -16.36 23.24
N PRO A 168 -5.69 -15.53 22.53
CA PRO A 168 -5.16 -14.29 22.00
C PRO A 168 -4.70 -13.46 23.20
N GLY A 169 -3.40 -13.49 23.51
CA GLY A 169 -2.81 -12.54 24.44
C GLY A 169 -3.24 -11.16 23.95
N GLY A 170 -4.12 -10.51 24.70
CA GLY A 170 -5.07 -9.54 24.13
C GLY A 170 -4.42 -8.54 23.18
N GLN A 171 -5.04 -8.35 22.02
CA GLN A 171 -4.73 -7.35 20.97
C GLN A 171 -3.57 -6.41 21.35
N VAL A 172 -2.33 -6.87 21.24
CA VAL A 172 -1.21 -5.93 21.29
C VAL A 172 -1.07 -5.42 19.88
N ALA A 173 -2.01 -4.56 19.47
CA ALA A 173 -1.91 -3.81 18.24
C ALA A 173 -0.65 -2.94 18.36
N THR A 174 0.49 -3.48 17.91
CA THR A 174 1.75 -2.75 17.88
C THR A 174 1.62 -1.65 16.85
N LYS A 175 1.34 -0.43 17.31
CA LYS A 175 1.19 0.72 16.44
C LYS A 175 2.59 1.15 15.97
N TYR A 176 2.88 0.91 14.70
CA TYR A 176 4.07 1.44 14.05
C TYR A 176 3.74 2.79 13.40
N ASN A 177 4.32 3.87 13.91
CA ASN A 177 4.05 5.26 13.51
C ASN A 177 5.32 6.05 13.15
N LEU A 178 6.41 5.35 12.82
CA LEU A 178 7.62 5.96 12.27
C LEU A 178 7.37 6.43 10.83
N TRP A 179 8.31 7.17 10.25
CA TRP A 179 8.14 7.82 8.96
C TRP A 179 7.84 6.84 7.81
N ASP A 180 8.40 5.63 7.86
CA ASP A 180 8.29 4.57 6.86
C ASP A 180 6.99 3.77 6.98
N ALA A 181 6.18 4.06 8.00
CA ALA A 181 4.95 3.34 8.32
C ALA A 181 3.96 3.23 7.14
N THR A 182 3.85 4.28 6.31
CA THR A 182 2.90 4.37 5.19
C THR A 182 3.57 4.38 3.82
N VAL A 183 4.90 4.54 3.76
CA VAL A 183 5.67 4.58 2.52
C VAL A 183 6.37 3.25 2.25
N GLY A 184 6.80 2.55 3.30
CA GLY A 184 7.32 1.19 3.23
C GLY A 184 6.19 0.18 3.08
N HIS A 185 6.31 -0.71 2.09
CA HIS A 185 5.37 -1.78 1.83
C HIS A 185 6.09 -3.12 1.82
N SER A 186 5.41 -4.15 2.29
CA SER A 186 5.89 -5.51 2.16
C SER A 186 4.73 -6.49 1.93
N CYS A 187 5.09 -7.66 1.43
CA CYS A 187 4.13 -8.69 1.10
C CYS A 187 3.70 -9.47 2.34
N VAL A 188 2.40 -9.48 2.61
CA VAL A 188 1.79 -10.46 3.52
C VAL A 188 1.35 -11.65 2.69
N CYS A 189 2.07 -12.75 2.82
CA CYS A 189 1.83 -13.94 2.02
C CYS A 189 0.57 -14.69 2.44
N ASP A 190 -0.06 -15.32 1.46
CA ASP A 190 -1.12 -16.29 1.70
C ASP A 190 -0.57 -17.50 2.48
N PRO A 191 -1.44 -18.26 3.17
CA PRO A 191 -1.03 -19.48 3.86
C PRO A 191 -0.24 -20.41 2.94
N TRP A 192 0.78 -21.06 3.51
CA TRP A 192 1.74 -21.91 2.81
C TRP A 192 2.77 -21.21 1.91
N PHE A 193 2.72 -19.88 1.77
CA PHE A 193 3.74 -19.10 1.06
C PHE A 193 4.58 -18.26 2.03
N THR A 194 5.85 -18.05 1.66
CA THR A 194 6.84 -17.33 2.46
C THR A 194 7.87 -16.63 1.56
N GLY A 195 8.76 -15.87 2.17
CA GLY A 195 9.74 -15.01 1.51
C GLY A 195 9.24 -13.57 1.35
N GLY A 196 10.15 -12.67 0.96
CA GLY A 196 9.82 -11.24 0.81
C GLY A 196 8.84 -10.93 -0.33
N ASP A 197 8.71 -11.85 -1.29
CA ASP A 197 7.81 -11.75 -2.44
C ASP A 197 6.79 -12.90 -2.51
N CYS A 198 6.67 -13.72 -1.47
CA CYS A 198 5.76 -14.88 -1.42
C CYS A 198 6.01 -15.95 -2.49
N SER A 199 7.20 -16.00 -3.08
CA SER A 199 7.57 -17.02 -4.09
C SER A 199 7.84 -18.40 -3.50
N ARG A 200 8.24 -18.48 -2.23
CA ARG A 200 8.68 -19.73 -1.60
C ARG A 200 7.51 -20.41 -0.91
N ARG A 201 7.47 -21.74 -0.96
CA ARG A 201 6.50 -22.53 -0.20
C ARG A 201 7.05 -22.92 1.16
N ASN A 202 6.20 -22.88 2.18
CA ASN A 202 6.49 -23.50 3.45
C ASN A 202 6.43 -25.03 3.32
N CYS A 203 7.32 -25.71 4.02
CA CYS A 203 7.28 -27.16 4.14
C CYS A 203 6.11 -27.57 5.05
N LYS A 204 5.59 -28.80 4.86
CA LYS A 204 4.67 -29.40 5.82
C LYS A 204 5.34 -29.42 7.20
N VAL A 205 4.63 -28.92 8.20
CA VAL A 205 5.06 -29.01 9.60
C VAL A 205 4.41 -30.24 10.21
N GLY A 206 5.14 -30.92 11.08
CA GLY A 206 4.64 -32.01 11.89
C GLY A 206 5.08 -31.79 13.33
N VAL A 207 4.50 -32.57 14.24
CA VAL A 207 5.07 -32.71 15.58
C VAL A 207 6.49 -33.27 15.42
N ASP A 208 7.47 -32.68 16.09
CA ASP A 208 8.85 -33.18 16.07
C ASP A 208 8.85 -34.66 16.52
N PRO A 209 9.42 -35.60 15.74
CA PRO A 209 9.49 -37.01 16.11
C PRO A 209 10.18 -37.27 17.46
N LEU A 210 11.07 -36.36 17.89
CA LEU A 210 11.71 -36.39 19.22
C LEU A 210 10.86 -35.76 20.31
N TYR A 211 9.74 -35.10 19.96
CA TYR A 211 8.69 -34.67 20.89
C TYR A 211 7.85 -35.87 21.34
N MET A 212 8.50 -36.98 21.73
CA MET A 212 7.93 -37.84 22.75
C MET A 212 8.10 -37.07 24.05
N ALA A 213 7.11 -36.23 24.37
CA ALA A 213 7.08 -35.53 25.64
C ALA A 213 7.39 -36.54 26.75
N ALA A 214 8.37 -36.24 27.60
CA ALA A 214 8.45 -36.83 28.92
C ALA A 214 7.21 -36.35 29.70
N GLY A 215 6.06 -36.98 29.44
CA GLY A 215 4.74 -36.56 29.90
C GLY A 215 3.62 -37.24 29.13
N PHE A 216 2.47 -37.38 29.77
CA PHE A 216 1.26 -37.93 29.14
C PHE A 216 0.80 -36.99 28.01
N PRO A 217 0.34 -37.50 26.86
CA PRO A 217 -0.24 -36.65 25.81
C PRO A 217 -1.40 -35.84 26.40
N VAL A 218 -1.35 -34.52 26.26
CA VAL A 218 -2.49 -33.67 26.61
C VAL A 218 -3.49 -33.79 25.47
N LEU A 219 -4.47 -34.67 25.65
CA LEU A 219 -5.60 -34.80 24.73
C LEU A 219 -6.63 -33.72 25.11
N GLU A 220 -6.84 -32.75 24.23
CA GLU A 220 -7.98 -31.84 24.35
C GLU A 220 -9.22 -32.53 23.78
N THR A 221 -10.08 -33.04 24.65
CA THR A 221 -11.35 -33.65 24.26
C THR A 221 -12.42 -32.56 24.13
N PHE A 222 -13.03 -32.44 22.95
CA PHE A 222 -14.27 -31.68 22.75
C PHE A 222 -15.44 -32.66 22.56
N ILE A 223 -16.55 -32.41 23.25
CA ILE A 223 -17.74 -33.27 23.18
C ILE A 223 -18.85 -32.51 22.44
N ILE A 224 -19.37 -33.09 21.37
CA ILE A 224 -20.51 -32.56 20.61
C ILE A 224 -21.75 -33.34 21.01
N TYR A 225 -22.70 -32.66 21.66
CA TYR A 225 -24.01 -33.23 21.96
C TYR A 225 -25.00 -32.89 20.83
N THR A 226 -25.44 -33.91 20.11
CA THR A 226 -26.50 -33.78 19.09
C THR A 226 -27.73 -34.55 19.54
N GLY A 227 -28.92 -33.95 19.44
CA GLY A 227 -30.16 -34.56 19.91
C GLY A 227 -31.38 -34.09 19.13
N ILE A 228 -32.46 -34.88 19.22
CA ILE A 228 -33.74 -34.60 18.57
C ILE A 228 -34.53 -33.60 19.44
N VAL A 229 -34.95 -32.49 18.85
CA VAL A 229 -35.93 -31.57 19.48
C VAL A 229 -37.33 -32.17 19.28
N PRO A 230 -38.26 -32.15 20.27
CA PRO A 230 -39.33 -33.15 20.46
C PRO A 230 -40.44 -33.25 19.39
N ALA A 231 -40.26 -32.65 18.21
CA ALA A 231 -41.21 -32.67 17.12
C ALA A 231 -41.13 -33.95 16.24
N SER A 232 -40.10 -34.79 16.38
CA SER A 232 -39.98 -36.06 15.64
C SER A 232 -39.47 -37.22 16.50
N THR A 233 -39.79 -38.45 16.10
CA THR A 233 -39.31 -39.71 16.71
C THR A 233 -38.15 -40.34 15.94
N HIS A 234 -37.68 -39.71 14.87
CA HIS A 234 -36.62 -40.19 14.00
C HIS A 234 -35.65 -39.06 13.64
N LEU A 235 -34.35 -39.40 13.55
CA LEU A 235 -33.32 -38.54 12.99
C LEU A 235 -33.40 -38.61 11.46
N ASP A 236 -33.45 -37.45 10.81
CA ASP A 236 -33.30 -37.34 9.37
C ASP A 236 -31.84 -37.00 9.04
N PRO A 237 -31.01 -37.96 8.61
CA PRO A 237 -29.59 -37.74 8.34
C PRO A 237 -29.33 -36.82 7.14
N VAL A 238 -30.32 -36.57 6.27
CA VAL A 238 -30.16 -35.65 5.13
C VAL A 238 -30.24 -34.20 5.58
N ASN A 239 -31.14 -33.90 6.52
CA ASN A 239 -31.39 -32.55 7.02
C ASN A 239 -30.70 -32.26 8.37
N SER A 240 -30.26 -33.29 9.10
CA SER A 240 -29.60 -33.17 10.40
C SER A 240 -28.10 -33.39 10.24
N TRP A 241 -27.34 -32.30 10.16
CA TRP A 241 -25.88 -32.34 9.99
C TRP A 241 -25.20 -31.23 10.77
N TYR A 242 -23.91 -31.42 11.06
CA TYR A 242 -23.03 -30.40 11.59
C TYR A 242 -21.78 -30.26 10.71
N ARG A 243 -21.04 -29.16 10.89
CA ARG A 243 -19.77 -28.89 10.22
C ARG A 243 -18.78 -28.35 11.22
N LEU A 244 -17.53 -28.74 11.07
CA LEU A 244 -16.44 -28.24 11.88
C LEU A 244 -15.59 -27.29 11.04
N ARG A 245 -15.20 -26.16 11.65
CA ARG A 245 -14.17 -25.29 11.12
C ARG A 245 -12.89 -25.60 11.86
N VAL A 246 -11.90 -26.09 11.14
CA VAL A 246 -10.57 -26.41 11.65
C VAL A 246 -9.56 -25.40 11.13
N PHE A 247 -8.53 -25.12 11.91
CA PHE A 247 -7.47 -24.20 11.53
C PHE A 247 -6.16 -24.96 11.43
N ASP A 248 -5.36 -24.69 10.39
CA ASP A 248 -4.00 -25.21 10.34
C ASP A 248 -3.05 -24.40 11.23
N ASN A 249 -1.81 -24.89 11.37
CA ASN A 249 -0.73 -24.20 12.08
C ASN A 249 -0.42 -22.80 11.52
N TYR A 250 -0.83 -22.49 10.30
CA TYR A 250 -0.66 -21.19 9.64
C TYR A 250 -1.91 -20.30 9.73
N GLY A 251 -2.94 -20.72 10.46
CA GLY A 251 -4.17 -19.97 10.67
C GLY A 251 -5.17 -20.03 9.51
N ALA A 252 -4.93 -20.85 8.47
CA ALA A 252 -5.92 -21.04 7.41
C ALA A 252 -7.08 -21.88 7.95
N GLY A 253 -8.30 -21.37 7.76
CA GLY A 253 -9.53 -22.05 8.17
C GLY A 253 -10.06 -22.95 7.06
N TYR A 254 -10.29 -24.22 7.39
CA TYR A 254 -10.92 -25.21 6.52
C TYR A 254 -12.28 -25.58 7.10
N LEU A 255 -13.27 -25.77 6.24
CA LEU A 255 -14.60 -26.23 6.62
C LEU A 255 -14.75 -27.67 6.17
N THR A 256 -15.14 -28.56 7.08
CA THR A 256 -15.44 -29.95 6.73
C THR A 256 -16.68 -30.03 5.83
N ASP A 257 -16.82 -31.16 5.16
CA ASP A 257 -18.10 -31.54 4.56
C ASP A 257 -19.20 -31.67 5.64
N ARG A 258 -20.46 -31.75 5.19
CA ARG A 258 -21.60 -31.95 6.11
C ARG A 258 -21.47 -33.32 6.75
N ILE A 259 -21.33 -33.36 8.08
CA ILE A 259 -21.30 -34.60 8.84
C ILE A 259 -22.74 -34.90 9.29
N PRO A 260 -23.40 -35.95 8.75
CA PRO A 260 -24.74 -36.32 9.14
C PRO A 260 -24.78 -36.86 10.58
N ILE A 261 -25.88 -36.61 11.28
CA ILE A 261 -26.11 -37.09 12.64
C ILE A 261 -26.81 -38.45 12.58
N TYR A 262 -26.22 -39.45 13.23
CA TYR A 262 -26.76 -40.81 13.31
C TYR A 262 -27.34 -41.12 14.69
N ALA A 263 -28.23 -42.12 14.74
CA ALA A 263 -28.74 -42.66 16.01
C ALA A 263 -27.64 -43.43 16.74
N THR A 264 -27.77 -43.58 18.06
CA THR A 264 -26.79 -44.28 18.91
C THR A 264 -26.51 -45.73 18.47
N ALA A 265 -27.49 -46.39 17.83
CA ALA A 265 -27.34 -47.75 17.31
C ALA A 265 -26.45 -47.85 16.05
N ASP A 266 -26.16 -46.73 15.38
CA ASP A 266 -25.41 -46.65 14.12
C ASP A 266 -24.00 -46.04 14.31
N GLY A 267 -23.38 -46.21 15.49
CA GLY A 267 -22.09 -45.58 15.85
C GLY A 267 -20.97 -45.77 14.82
N ALA A 268 -20.87 -46.94 14.18
CA ALA A 268 -19.87 -47.20 13.15
C ALA A 268 -20.02 -46.30 11.90
N LYS A 269 -21.26 -45.97 11.50
CA LYS A 269 -21.51 -45.05 10.38
C LYS A 269 -21.18 -43.60 10.74
N ALA A 270 -21.31 -43.24 12.02
CA ALA A 270 -20.92 -41.93 12.50
C ALA A 270 -19.41 -41.73 12.45
N VAL A 271 -18.65 -42.76 12.82
CA VAL A 271 -17.17 -42.76 12.73
C VAL A 271 -16.71 -42.61 11.28
N GLU A 272 -17.21 -43.44 10.37
CA GLU A 272 -16.85 -43.36 8.94
C GLU A 272 -17.20 -41.99 8.33
N ALA A 273 -18.33 -41.40 8.72
CA ALA A 273 -18.72 -40.08 8.23
C ALA A 273 -17.81 -38.96 8.73
N ILE A 274 -17.30 -39.07 9.96
CA ILE A 274 -16.32 -38.12 10.51
C ILE A 274 -14.99 -38.26 9.81
N GLU A 275 -14.46 -39.49 9.68
CA GLU A 275 -13.18 -39.75 8.99
C GLU A 275 -13.18 -39.19 7.57
N ASN A 276 -14.22 -39.51 6.79
CA ASN A 276 -14.36 -39.00 5.43
C ASN A 276 -14.45 -37.47 5.36
N ALA A 277 -15.17 -36.83 6.28
CA ALA A 277 -15.36 -35.38 6.26
C ALA A 277 -14.06 -34.60 6.50
N PHE A 278 -13.10 -35.18 7.21
CA PHE A 278 -11.79 -34.57 7.43
C PHE A 278 -10.74 -35.00 6.38
N LEU A 279 -10.77 -36.25 5.92
CA LEU A 279 -9.90 -36.71 4.82
C LEU A 279 -10.22 -36.00 3.49
N ASN A 280 -11.48 -35.61 3.28
CA ASN A 280 -11.89 -34.84 2.10
C ASN A 280 -11.52 -33.35 2.17
N ILE A 281 -10.92 -32.87 3.26
CA ILE A 281 -10.43 -31.48 3.31
C ILE A 281 -9.35 -31.30 2.22
N PRO A 282 -9.47 -30.28 1.35
CA PRO A 282 -8.55 -30.09 0.24
C PRO A 282 -7.09 -30.00 0.67
N ASN A 283 -6.18 -30.39 -0.22
CA ASN A 283 -4.70 -30.33 -0.06
C ASN A 283 -4.10 -31.34 0.94
N ASP A 284 -4.78 -32.44 1.25
CA ASP A 284 -4.30 -33.47 2.18
C ASP A 284 -3.84 -32.85 3.51
N VAL A 285 -4.65 -31.92 4.04
CA VAL A 285 -4.39 -31.27 5.33
C VAL A 285 -4.31 -32.32 6.43
N PHE A 286 -5.18 -33.33 6.37
CA PHE A 286 -5.10 -34.53 7.19
C PHE A 286 -4.78 -35.73 6.30
N SER A 287 -3.66 -36.41 6.59
CA SER A 287 -3.25 -37.62 5.87
C SER A 287 -3.82 -38.91 6.46
N SER A 288 -4.20 -38.87 7.74
CA SER A 288 -4.70 -40.02 8.48
C SER A 288 -5.49 -39.54 9.69
N ILE A 289 -6.57 -40.25 10.00
CA ILE A 289 -7.44 -39.99 11.15
C ILE A 289 -7.74 -41.33 11.77
N ASP A 290 -7.67 -41.37 13.09
CA ASP A 290 -8.00 -42.55 13.87
C ASP A 290 -9.18 -42.19 14.76
N CYS A 291 -10.33 -42.84 14.51
CA CYS A 291 -11.53 -42.65 15.30
C CYS A 291 -11.75 -43.89 16.16
N GLU A 292 -11.62 -43.73 17.47
CA GLU A 292 -11.93 -44.78 18.44
C GLU A 292 -13.46 -44.92 18.62
N LEU A 293 -13.95 -46.16 18.64
CA LEU A 293 -15.35 -46.54 18.89
C LEU A 293 -15.62 -46.85 20.37
#